data_AF-A0A132AH95-F1
#
_entry.id   AF-A0A132AH95-F1
#
_cell.length_a   1.000
_cell.length_b   1.000
_cell.length_c   1.000
_cell.angle_alpha   90.00
_cell.angle_beta   90.00
_cell.angle_gamma   90.00
#
_symmetry.space_group_name_H-M   'P 1'
#
loop_
_entity.id
_entity.type
_entity.pdbx_description
1 polymer ?
#
loop_
_entity_poly.entity_id
_entity_poly.type
_entity_poly.pdbx_seq_one_letter_code
_entity_poly.pdbx_strand_id
1 'polypeptide(L)'
;MIRFCKTFYPEGLQESTFFESCGLADLITTCYGGRNRLVSEAFVRTEKSVEELETEMLKGQKLQGYQTCNEVIQMLEHEGCVDREFRFPLFLAVYLIYKREIPAQKLIEYLRKEPEND
;
A
#
# COMPACT_ATOMS: atom_id res chain seq x y z
N MET A 1 -3.22 -8.38 2.40
CA MET A 1 -1.99 -9.19 2.50
C MET A 1 -2.26 -10.69 2.47
N ILE A 2 -3.07 -11.25 3.38
CA ILE A 2 -3.39 -12.70 3.36
C ILE A 2 -3.98 -13.14 2.01
N ARG A 3 -5.01 -12.44 1.49
CA ARG A 3 -5.56 -12.68 0.14
C ARG A 3 -4.49 -12.66 -0.94
N PHE A 4 -3.58 -11.68 -0.89
CA PHE A 4 -2.52 -11.53 -1.89
C PHE A 4 -1.62 -12.76 -1.91
N CYS A 5 -1.17 -13.22 -0.73
CA CYS A 5 -0.39 -14.45 -0.63
C CYS A 5 -1.18 -15.70 -1.02
N LYS A 6 -2.47 -15.82 -0.64
CA LYS A 6 -3.34 -16.92 -1.10
C LYS A 6 -3.48 -16.97 -2.62
N THR A 7 -3.51 -15.80 -3.27
CA THR A 7 -3.72 -15.70 -4.72
C THR A 7 -2.48 -16.08 -5.50
N PHE A 8 -1.31 -15.60 -5.09
CA PHE A 8 -0.07 -15.72 -5.88
C PHE A 8 0.95 -16.70 -5.31
N TYR A 9 0.89 -17.01 -4.02
CA TYR A 9 1.85 -17.86 -3.29
C TYR A 9 1.14 -18.80 -2.30
N PRO A 10 0.18 -19.64 -2.75
CA PRO A 10 -0.60 -20.47 -1.84
C PRO A 10 0.21 -21.62 -1.21
N GLU A 11 1.24 -22.11 -1.90
CA GLU A 11 2.04 -23.24 -1.44
C GLU A 11 2.84 -22.89 -0.18
N GLY A 12 2.63 -23.65 0.90
CA GLY A 12 3.34 -23.46 2.16
C GLY A 12 2.86 -22.24 2.99
N LEU A 13 1.82 -21.54 2.56
CA LEU A 13 1.28 -20.38 3.28
C LEU A 13 0.72 -20.80 4.65
N GLN A 14 1.21 -20.16 5.71
CA GLN A 14 0.68 -20.27 7.06
C GLN A 14 0.00 -18.95 7.43
N GLU A 15 -1.33 -18.90 7.48
CA GLU A 15 -2.07 -17.68 7.82
C GLU A 15 -1.74 -17.17 9.22
N SER A 16 -1.43 -18.07 10.15
CA SER A 16 -0.98 -17.73 11.50
C SER A 16 0.25 -16.82 11.52
N THR A 17 1.14 -16.92 10.52
CA THR A 17 2.35 -16.08 10.43
C THR A 17 2.02 -14.59 10.33
N PHE A 18 0.88 -14.21 9.76
CA PHE A 18 0.47 -12.79 9.70
C PHE A 18 0.07 -12.24 11.07
N PHE A 19 -0.25 -13.10 12.03
CA PHE A 19 -0.58 -12.72 13.39
C PHE A 19 0.64 -12.72 14.32
N GLU A 20 1.79 -13.19 13.84
CA GLU A 20 3.07 -13.06 14.53
C GLU A 20 3.60 -11.62 14.46
N SER A 21 4.68 -11.34 15.21
CA SER A 21 5.23 -9.98 15.31
C SER A 21 5.62 -9.36 13.97
N CYS A 22 6.06 -10.15 12.99
CA CYS A 22 6.43 -9.68 11.66
C CYS A 22 5.24 -9.27 10.78
N GLY A 23 4.02 -9.65 11.18
CA GLY A 23 2.79 -9.25 10.52
C GLY A 23 2.06 -8.17 11.31
N LEU A 24 1.17 -8.59 12.21
CA LEU A 24 0.23 -7.69 12.90
C LEU A 24 0.92 -6.61 13.73
N ALA A 25 1.91 -6.96 14.56
CA ALA A 25 2.57 -5.99 15.44
C ALA A 25 3.39 -4.97 14.63
N ASP A 26 4.15 -5.42 13.63
CA ASP A 26 4.92 -4.54 12.74
C ASP A 26 4.01 -3.62 11.90
N LEU A 27 2.88 -4.14 11.42
CA LEU A 27 1.88 -3.34 10.71
C LEU A 27 1.31 -2.24 11.61
N ILE A 28 0.92 -2.57 12.84
CA ILE A 28 0.39 -1.57 13.79
C ILE A 28 1.42 -0.48 14.05
N THR A 29 2.65 -0.83 14.44
CA THR A 29 3.66 0.20 14.77
C THR A 29 4.05 1.04 13.54
N THR A 30 4.13 0.43 12.36
CA THR A 30 4.40 1.14 11.10
C THR A 30 3.28 2.10 10.72
N CYS A 31 2.02 1.70 10.88
CA CYS A 31 0.86 2.54 10.59
C CYS A 31 0.66 3.69 11.60
N TYR A 32 1.16 3.57 12.84
CA TYR A 32 1.04 4.63 13.85
C TYR A 32 2.25 5.57 13.90
N GLY A 33 3.46 5.06 13.70
CA GLY A 33 4.71 5.82 13.92
C GLY A 33 5.73 5.76 12.77
N GLY A 34 5.47 4.97 11.73
CA GLY A 34 6.43 4.75 10.65
C GLY A 34 6.68 5.98 9.76
N ARG A 35 7.85 6.01 9.13
CA ARG A 35 8.25 7.04 8.15
C ARG A 35 7.27 7.10 6.96
N ASN A 36 6.77 5.95 6.50
CA ASN A 36 5.70 5.87 5.51
C ASN A 36 4.48 6.70 5.93
N ARG A 37 3.92 6.45 7.13
CA ARG A 37 2.77 7.22 7.65
C ARG A 37 3.03 8.72 7.69
N LEU A 38 4.18 9.13 8.24
CA LEU A 38 4.55 10.55 8.39
C LEU A 38 4.65 11.26 7.04
N VAL A 39 5.36 10.66 6.07
CA VAL A 39 5.55 11.26 4.75
C VAL A 39 4.26 11.21 3.94
N SER A 40 3.49 10.12 3.99
CA SER A 40 2.18 10.05 3.32
C SER A 40 1.20 11.11 3.85
N GLU A 41 1.20 11.38 5.15
CA GLU A 41 0.38 12.46 5.73
C GLU A 41 0.80 13.83 5.18
N ALA A 42 2.10 14.12 5.16
CA ALA A 42 2.60 15.38 4.60
C ALA A 42 2.30 15.47 3.08
N PHE A 43 2.43 14.37 2.35
CA PHE A 43 2.14 14.28 0.93
C PHE A 43 0.69 14.63 0.60
N VAL A 44 -0.28 14.15 1.38
CA VAL A 44 -1.71 14.47 1.13
C VAL A 44 -2.14 15.85 1.64
N ARG A 45 -1.43 16.41 2.62
CA ARG A 45 -1.71 17.75 3.16
C ARG A 45 -1.03 18.88 2.38
N THR A 46 -0.07 18.55 1.53
CA THR A 46 0.74 19.52 0.79
C THR A 46 0.75 19.18 -0.70
N GLU A 47 1.31 20.08 -1.51
CA GLU A 47 1.51 19.83 -2.94
C GLU A 47 2.93 19.33 -3.27
N LYS A 48 3.72 19.00 -2.24
CA LYS A 48 5.10 18.54 -2.40
C LYS A 48 5.19 17.16 -3.04
N SER A 49 6.28 16.91 -3.73
CA SER A 49 6.64 15.59 -4.26
C SER A 49 7.16 14.68 -3.14
N VAL A 50 7.18 13.37 -3.40
CA VAL A 50 7.74 12.40 -2.43
C VAL A 50 9.23 12.67 -2.23
N GLU A 51 9.97 13.01 -3.30
CA GLU A 51 11.40 13.30 -3.26
C GLU A 51 11.73 14.54 -2.42
N GLU A 52 10.89 15.58 -2.50
CA GLU A 52 11.01 16.77 -1.64
C GLU A 52 10.81 16.40 -0.17
N LEU A 53 9.76 15.63 0.13
CA LEU A 53 9.45 15.19 1.50
C LEU A 53 10.49 14.21 2.06
N GLU A 54 11.08 13.33 1.24
CA GLU A 54 12.21 12.48 1.62
C GLU A 54 13.43 13.31 2.06
N THR A 55 13.70 14.40 1.32
CA THR A 55 14.82 15.29 1.63
C THR A 55 14.57 16.03 2.94
N GLU A 56 13.37 16.61 3.10
CA GLU A 56 13.00 17.42 4.26
C GLU A 56 12.81 16.60 5.54
N MET A 57 12.09 15.48 5.44
CA MET A 57 11.62 14.72 6.61
C MET A 57 12.53 13.53 6.93
N LEU A 58 13.15 12.94 5.91
CA LEU A 58 13.92 11.70 6.05
C LEU A 58 15.43 11.90 5.87
N LYS A 59 15.89 13.15 5.73
CA LYS A 59 17.30 13.50 5.56
C LYS A 59 17.95 12.72 4.39
N GLY A 60 17.20 12.54 3.31
CA GLY A 60 17.64 11.84 2.10
C GLY A 60 17.47 10.32 2.11
N GLN A 61 16.91 9.72 3.16
CA GLN A 61 16.53 8.30 3.13
C GLN A 61 15.30 8.09 2.23
N LYS A 62 15.30 7.00 1.45
CA LYS A 62 14.22 6.66 0.52
C LYS A 62 13.01 6.01 1.19
N LEU A 63 11.83 6.42 0.76
CA LEU A 63 10.55 5.94 1.25
C LEU A 63 10.15 4.65 0.55
N GLN A 64 10.39 3.52 1.22
CA GLN A 64 10.15 2.19 0.65
C GLN A 64 8.69 1.98 0.22
N GLY A 65 7.71 2.49 0.98
CA GLY A 65 6.29 2.28 0.67
C GLY A 65 5.87 2.84 -0.69
N TYR A 66 6.46 3.96 -1.13
CA TYR A 66 6.21 4.52 -2.46
C TYR A 66 6.78 3.63 -3.57
N GLN A 67 7.99 3.12 -3.39
CA GLN A 67 8.65 2.24 -4.36
C GLN A 67 7.95 0.89 -4.47
N THR A 68 7.70 0.24 -3.33
CA THR A 68 6.99 -1.04 -3.26
C THR A 68 5.59 -0.94 -3.86
N CYS A 69 4.91 0.19 -3.71
CA CYS A 69 3.59 0.38 -4.33
C CYS A 69 3.63 0.27 -5.86
N ASN A 70 4.66 0.84 -6.50
CA ASN A 70 4.83 0.72 -7.96
C ASN A 70 5.08 -0.74 -8.36
N GLU A 71 5.95 -1.45 -7.64
CA GLU A 71 6.30 -2.84 -7.94
C GLU A 71 5.11 -3.79 -7.77
N VAL A 72 4.32 -3.60 -6.71
CA VAL A 72 3.10 -4.39 -6.46
C VAL A 72 2.08 -4.16 -7.57
N ILE A 73 1.86 -2.92 -8.01
CA ILE A 73 0.93 -2.65 -9.12
C ILE A 73 1.42 -3.25 -10.43
N GLN A 74 2.71 -3.10 -10.77
CA GLN A 74 3.28 -3.72 -11.97
C GLN A 74 3.09 -5.24 -11.98
N MET A 75 3.28 -5.88 -10.81
CA MET A 75 3.02 -7.32 -10.66
C MET A 75 1.54 -7.63 -10.88
N LEU A 76 0.62 -6.88 -10.26
CA LEU A 76 -0.82 -7.08 -10.45
C LEU A 76 -1.28 -6.84 -11.90
N GLU A 77 -0.68 -5.89 -12.61
CA GLU A 77 -0.95 -5.63 -14.04
C GLU A 77 -0.52 -6.82 -14.89
N HIS A 78 0.70 -7.34 -14.64
CA HIS A 78 1.22 -8.53 -15.31
C HIS A 78 0.31 -9.75 -15.09
N GLU A 79 -0.21 -9.94 -13.88
CA GLU A 79 -1.15 -11.01 -13.54
C GLU A 79 -2.60 -10.72 -13.97
N GLY A 80 -2.87 -9.59 -14.62
CA GLY A 80 -4.22 -9.20 -15.07
C GLY A 80 -5.22 -8.95 -13.94
N CYS A 81 -4.73 -8.63 -12.73
CA CYS A 81 -5.50 -8.48 -11.50
C CYS A 81 -5.77 -7.01 -11.10
N VAL A 82 -5.30 -6.03 -11.90
CA VAL A 82 -5.66 -4.61 -11.71
C VAL A 82 -7.05 -4.30 -12.28
N ASP A 83 -7.32 -4.74 -13.51
CA ASP A 83 -8.60 -4.46 -14.20
C ASP A 83 -9.71 -5.44 -13.85
N ARG A 84 -9.35 -6.67 -13.45
CA ARG A 84 -10.31 -7.71 -13.08
C ARG A 84 -10.75 -7.53 -11.64
N GLU A 85 -12.04 -7.24 -11.46
CA GLU A 85 -12.79 -7.36 -10.20
C GLU A 85 -12.29 -6.52 -9.00
N PHE A 86 -11.44 -5.50 -9.21
CA PHE A 86 -10.91 -4.66 -8.12
C PHE A 86 -10.36 -5.52 -6.97
N ARG A 87 -9.65 -6.62 -7.29
CA ARG A 87 -9.30 -7.65 -6.28
C ARG A 87 -8.39 -7.13 -5.16
N PHE A 88 -7.64 -6.07 -5.43
CA PHE A 88 -6.76 -5.43 -4.44
C PHE A 88 -6.94 -3.89 -4.44
N PRO A 89 -8.13 -3.39 -4.07
CA PRO A 89 -8.48 -2.01 -4.29
C PRO A 89 -7.70 -1.05 -3.39
N LEU A 90 -7.26 -1.48 -2.19
CA LEU A 90 -6.36 -0.71 -1.35
C LEU A 90 -5.01 -0.42 -2.04
N PHE A 91 -4.37 -1.43 -2.65
CA PHE A 91 -3.08 -1.23 -3.33
C PHE A 91 -3.22 -0.26 -4.50
N LEU A 92 -4.26 -0.42 -5.31
CA LEU A 92 -4.53 0.46 -6.45
C LEU A 92 -4.83 1.89 -6.00
N ALA A 93 -5.66 2.07 -4.96
CA ALA A 93 -5.99 3.40 -4.47
C ALA A 93 -4.74 4.15 -3.98
N VAL A 94 -3.88 3.49 -3.20
CA VAL A 94 -2.63 4.09 -2.70
C VAL A 94 -1.72 4.48 -3.86
N TYR A 95 -1.59 3.62 -4.87
CA TYR A 95 -0.81 3.91 -6.08
C TYR A 95 -1.33 5.15 -6.82
N LEU A 96 -2.63 5.20 -7.11
CA LEU A 96 -3.26 6.31 -7.84
C LEU A 96 -3.18 7.62 -7.06
N ILE A 97 -3.28 7.57 -5.72
CA ILE A 97 -3.09 8.75 -4.86
C ILE A 97 -1.64 9.24 -4.97
N TYR A 98 -0.66 8.35 -4.91
CA TYR A 98 0.75 8.73 -5.06
C TYR A 98 1.07 9.28 -6.45
N LYS A 99 0.40 8.81 -7.51
CA LYS A 99 0.47 9.38 -8.86
C LYS A 99 -0.31 10.68 -9.02
N ARG A 100 -1.04 11.11 -7.98
CA ARG A 100 -1.97 12.26 -8.01
C ARG A 100 -3.07 12.14 -9.08
N GLU A 101 -3.40 10.91 -9.48
CA GLU A 101 -4.49 10.62 -10.43
C GLU A 101 -5.87 10.66 -9.76
N ILE A 102 -5.91 10.35 -8.46
CA ILE A 102 -7.11 10.51 -7.62
C ILE A 102 -6.77 11.26 -6.33
N PRO A 103 -7.71 12.03 -5.75
CA PRO A 103 -7.48 12.68 -4.47
C PRO A 103 -7.57 11.67 -3.30
N ALA A 104 -6.85 11.93 -2.21
CA ALA A 104 -6.77 11.03 -1.05
C ALA A 104 -8.14 10.68 -0.44
N GLN A 105 -9.12 11.57 -0.55
CA GLN A 105 -10.49 11.37 -0.07
C GLN A 105 -11.21 10.20 -0.76
N LYS A 106 -10.77 9.82 -1.96
CA LYS A 106 -11.31 8.66 -2.70
C LYS A 106 -10.87 7.32 -2.12
N LEU A 107 -9.90 7.28 -1.21
CA LEU A 107 -9.43 6.03 -0.60
C LEU A 107 -10.57 5.19 -0.02
N ILE A 108 -11.51 5.82 0.70
CA ILE A 108 -12.64 5.12 1.33
C ILE A 108 -13.60 4.53 0.29
N GLU A 109 -13.78 5.19 -0.86
CA GLU A 109 -14.60 4.67 -1.95
C GLU A 109 -13.98 3.41 -2.58
N TYR A 110 -12.66 3.35 -2.69
CA TYR A 110 -11.95 2.15 -3.14
C TYR A 110 -12.04 1.03 -2.10
N LEU A 111 -11.86 1.34 -0.81
CA LEU A 111 -11.98 0.35 0.27
C LEU A 111 -13.38 -0.28 0.35
N ARG A 112 -14.44 0.44 -0.02
CA ARG A 112 -15.79 -0.12 -0.12
C ARG A 112 -15.97 -1.13 -1.25
N LYS A 113 -15.02 -1.20 -2.18
CA LYS A 113 -14.97 -2.20 -3.25
C LYS A 113 -14.13 -3.43 -2.86
N GLU A 114 -13.64 -3.50 -1.61
CA GLU A 114 -12.96 -4.70 -1.11
C GLU A 114 -13.90 -5.91 -1.28
N PRO A 115 -13.44 -6.99 -1.95
CA PRO A 115 -14.24 -8.20 -2.10
C PRO A 115 -14.67 -8.74 -0.74
N GLU A 116 -15.97 -9.03 -0.59
CA GLU A 116 -16.56 -9.52 0.67
C GLU A 116 -16.14 -10.97 1.00
N ASN A 117 -15.67 -11.73 0.01
CA ASN A 117 -15.35 -13.16 0.15
C ASN A 117 -13.93 -13.46 -0.33
N ASP A 118 -13.16 -14.13 0.53
CA ASP A 118 -11.98 -14.95 0.23
C ASP A 118 -12.07 -16.30 0.92
#